data_AF-A0A556MQL5-F1
#
_entry.id   AF-A0A556MQL5-F1
#
_cell.length_a   1.000
_cell.length_b   1.000
_cell.length_c   1.000
_cell.angle_alpha   90.00
_cell.angle_beta   90.00
_cell.angle_gamma   90.00
#
_symmetry.space_group_name_H-M   'P 1'
#
loop_
_entity.id
_entity.type
_entity.pdbx_description
1 polymer ?
#
loop_
_entity_poly.entity_id
_entity_poly.type
_entity_poly.pdbx_seq_one_letter_code
_entity_poly.pdbx_strand_id
1 'polypeptide(L)'
;MNITENYLSRADMWMLITTLTYFLMNGAQLFETAVLVPKWTANPPESFSYLIDRNGASLKTFWIVFHSLHELTFILAIVFCWKIMPIRNGLLILFAVHFAVRVWTLSYFAPNIIEFQKIAEGLNSATDLVKRANVWKTLNYVRVGLFIAVSIGFIPLLWRLLSIKPN
;
A
#
# COMPACT_ATOMS: atom_id res chain seq x y z
N MET A 1 5.98 -34.52 3.07
CA MET A 1 5.47 -33.94 1.80
C MET A 1 6.68 -33.63 0.94
N ASN A 2 6.79 -34.20 -0.26
CA ASN A 2 8.00 -34.02 -1.07
C ASN A 2 7.94 -32.65 -1.79
N ILE A 3 8.83 -31.73 -1.42
CA ILE A 3 8.95 -30.40 -2.04
C ILE A 3 9.93 -30.54 -3.20
N THR A 4 9.49 -30.25 -4.42
CA THR A 4 10.33 -30.35 -5.62
C THR A 4 11.04 -29.03 -5.90
N GLU A 5 12.13 -29.08 -6.66
CA GLU A 5 12.84 -27.87 -7.12
C GLU A 5 11.93 -26.92 -7.91
N ASN A 6 11.07 -27.47 -8.78
CA ASN A 6 10.09 -26.68 -9.52
C ASN A 6 9.11 -25.94 -8.58
N TYR A 7 8.70 -26.58 -7.48
CA TYR A 7 7.86 -25.93 -6.48
C TYR A 7 8.60 -24.77 -5.80
N LEU A 8 9.85 -24.98 -5.38
CA LEU A 8 10.67 -23.93 -4.76
C LEU A 8 10.94 -22.77 -5.73
N SER A 9 11.22 -23.07 -7.00
CA SER A 9 11.42 -22.05 -8.04
C SER A 9 10.18 -21.15 -8.22
N ARG A 10 8.99 -21.74 -8.26
CA ARG A 10 7.73 -20.97 -8.33
C ARG A 10 7.50 -20.16 -7.05
N ALA A 11 7.78 -20.72 -5.88
CA ALA A 11 7.67 -20.02 -4.61
C ALA A 11 8.60 -18.79 -4.57
N ASP A 12 9.87 -18.95 -4.96
CA ASP A 12 10.84 -17.86 -5.04
C ASP A 12 10.38 -16.76 -5.99
N MET A 13 9.95 -17.15 -7.19
CA MET A 13 9.52 -16.20 -8.21
C MET A 13 8.35 -15.34 -7.71
N TRP A 14 7.31 -15.96 -7.16
CA TRP A 14 6.15 -15.21 -6.67
C TRP A 14 6.47 -14.41 -5.41
N MET A 15 7.32 -14.92 -4.53
CA MET A 15 7.80 -14.19 -3.35
C MET A 15 8.61 -12.94 -3.76
N LEU A 16 9.47 -13.06 -4.77
CA LEU A 16 10.24 -11.94 -5.30
C LEU A 16 9.33 -10.92 -5.98
N ILE A 17 8.42 -11.37 -6.85
CA ILE A 17 7.46 -10.49 -7.54
C ILE A 17 6.65 -9.70 -6.52
N THR A 18 6.01 -10.35 -5.54
CA THR A 18 5.21 -9.62 -4.56
C THR A 18 6.04 -8.66 -3.72
N THR A 19 7.30 -9.01 -3.41
CA THR A 19 8.20 -8.14 -2.64
C THR A 19 8.52 -6.88 -3.45
N LEU A 20 8.97 -7.03 -4.70
CA LEU A 20 9.30 -5.92 -5.59
C LEU A 20 8.08 -5.03 -5.86
N THR A 21 6.92 -5.62 -6.16
CA THR A 21 5.67 -4.88 -6.38
C THR A 21 5.29 -4.07 -5.14
N TYR A 22 5.46 -4.63 -3.93
CA TYR A 22 5.14 -3.92 -2.70
C TYR A 22 6.10 -2.74 -2.46
N PHE A 23 7.40 -2.94 -2.64
CA PHE A 23 8.39 -1.86 -2.52
C PHE A 23 8.14 -0.75 -3.55
N LEU A 24 7.75 -1.09 -4.79
CA LEU A 24 7.41 -0.11 -5.81
C LEU A 24 6.17 0.71 -5.41
N MET A 25 5.10 0.05 -4.96
CA MET A 25 3.89 0.70 -4.47
C MET A 25 4.21 1.63 -3.28
N ASN A 26 5.05 1.18 -2.35
CA ASN A 26 5.47 1.98 -1.22
C ASN A 26 6.39 3.15 -1.60
N GLY A 27 7.20 3.02 -2.65
CA GLY A 27 7.95 4.13 -3.23
C GLY A 27 7.04 5.26 -3.71
N ALA A 28 5.96 4.92 -4.43
CA ALA A 28 4.94 5.88 -4.83
C ALA A 28 4.25 6.53 -3.62
N GLN A 29 3.97 5.73 -2.57
CA GLN A 29 3.29 6.21 -1.38
C GLN A 29 4.16 7.15 -0.54
N LEU A 30 5.47 6.87 -0.45
CA LEU A 30 6.46 7.76 0.15
C LEU A 30 6.55 9.08 -0.62
N PHE A 31 6.62 9.01 -1.95
CA PHE A 31 6.63 10.22 -2.79
C PHE A 31 5.40 11.09 -2.56
N GLU A 32 4.19 10.51 -2.61
CA GLU A 32 2.96 11.25 -2.36
C GLU A 32 2.96 11.87 -0.95
N THR A 33 3.36 11.11 0.06
CA THR A 33 3.39 11.54 1.45
C THR A 33 4.41 12.63 1.73
N ALA A 34 5.56 12.60 1.07
CA ALA A 34 6.64 13.55 1.27
C ALA A 34 6.45 14.83 0.43
N VAL A 35 5.89 14.71 -0.79
CA VAL A 35 5.88 15.80 -1.78
C VAL A 35 4.48 16.37 -1.99
N LEU A 36 3.45 15.53 -2.11
CA LEU A 36 2.11 15.98 -2.46
C LEU A 36 1.29 16.34 -1.22
N VAL A 37 1.29 15.49 -0.18
CA VAL A 37 0.51 15.70 1.04
C VAL A 37 0.82 17.05 1.71
N PRO A 38 2.09 17.46 1.90
CA PRO A 38 2.37 18.76 2.50
C PRO A 38 1.85 19.94 1.67
N LYS A 39 1.82 19.81 0.33
CA LYS A 39 1.36 20.89 -0.56
C LYS A 39 -0.14 21.11 -0.44
N TRP A 40 -0.95 20.06 -0.54
CA TRP A 40 -2.40 20.21 -0.50
C TRP A 40 -2.96 20.43 0.92
N THR A 41 -2.18 20.13 1.96
CA THR A 41 -2.54 20.39 3.37
C THR A 41 -2.05 21.74 3.90
N ALA A 42 -1.29 22.52 3.12
CA ALA A 42 -0.65 23.75 3.60
C ALA A 42 -1.64 24.89 3.89
N ASN A 43 -2.62 25.13 3.02
CA ASN A 43 -3.63 26.18 3.21
C ASN A 43 -5.03 25.80 2.67
N PRO A 44 -5.72 24.81 3.28
CA PRO A 44 -7.08 24.45 2.87
C PRO A 44 -8.09 25.60 3.09
N PRO A 45 -9.07 25.81 2.18
CA PRO A 45 -9.37 25.03 0.99
C PRO A 45 -8.57 25.40 -0.27
N GLU A 46 -7.87 26.54 -0.28
CA GLU A 46 -7.16 27.05 -1.48
C GLU A 46 -6.17 26.03 -2.04
N SER A 47 -5.44 25.34 -1.15
CA SER A 47 -4.48 24.31 -1.52
C SER A 47 -5.12 22.98 -1.95
N PHE A 48 -6.42 22.78 -1.80
CA PHE A 48 -7.07 21.56 -2.32
C PHE A 48 -7.13 21.53 -3.84
N SER A 49 -6.87 22.64 -4.52
CA SER A 49 -6.68 22.68 -5.98
C SER A 49 -5.60 21.70 -6.48
N TYR A 50 -4.62 21.35 -5.65
CA TYR A 50 -3.62 20.31 -5.94
C TYR A 50 -4.19 18.87 -5.99
N LEU A 51 -5.39 18.64 -5.46
CA LEU A 51 -6.09 17.35 -5.51
C LEU A 51 -6.97 17.17 -6.75
N ILE A 52 -7.22 18.26 -7.50
CA ILE A 52 -8.05 18.23 -8.70
C ILE A 52 -7.24 17.65 -9.85
N ASP A 53 -7.80 16.63 -10.48
CA ASP A 53 -7.23 16.07 -11.70
C ASP A 53 -7.64 16.92 -12.91
N ARG A 54 -6.85 17.96 -13.22
CA ARG A 54 -7.18 18.90 -14.31
C ARG A 54 -6.83 18.38 -15.70
N ASN A 55 -5.87 17.44 -15.84
CA ASN A 55 -5.35 16.91 -17.12
C ASN A 55 -4.37 15.71 -16.90
N GLY A 56 -4.37 15.06 -15.73
CA GLY A 56 -3.30 14.16 -15.30
C GLY A 56 -3.68 12.67 -15.25
N ALA A 57 -2.71 11.85 -14.86
CA ALA A 57 -2.97 10.47 -14.47
C ALA A 57 -3.68 10.46 -13.11
N SER A 58 -4.99 10.19 -13.10
CA SER A 58 -5.79 10.14 -11.88
C SER A 58 -5.13 9.31 -10.77
N LEU A 59 -4.73 9.96 -9.66
CA LEU A 59 -4.18 9.28 -8.49
C LEU A 59 -5.12 8.18 -7.99
N LYS A 60 -6.43 8.41 -8.09
CA LYS A 60 -7.45 7.41 -7.78
C LYS A 60 -7.26 6.15 -8.63
N THR A 61 -7.18 6.29 -9.96
CA THR A 61 -6.97 5.16 -10.88
C THR A 61 -5.63 4.48 -10.61
N PHE A 62 -4.56 5.25 -10.43
CA PHE A 62 -3.24 4.73 -10.07
C PHE A 62 -3.31 3.83 -8.84
N TRP A 63 -3.89 4.33 -7.74
CA TRP A 63 -3.98 3.58 -6.48
C TRP A 63 -4.86 2.35 -6.58
N ILE A 64 -5.99 2.41 -7.29
CA ILE A 64 -6.84 1.23 -7.52
C ILE A 64 -6.03 0.15 -8.24
N VAL A 65 -5.40 0.48 -9.37
CA VAL A 65 -4.65 -0.48 -10.18
C VAL A 65 -3.47 -1.07 -9.42
N PHE A 66 -2.64 -0.21 -8.80
CA PHE A 66 -1.44 -0.68 -8.10
C PHE A 66 -1.75 -1.52 -6.87
N HIS A 67 -2.76 -1.14 -6.07
CA HIS A 67 -3.18 -1.96 -4.94
C HIS A 67 -3.74 -3.30 -5.38
N SER A 68 -4.60 -3.34 -6.41
CA SER A 68 -5.14 -4.60 -6.91
C SER A 68 -4.05 -5.53 -7.46
N LEU A 69 -3.07 -4.98 -8.19
CA LEU A 69 -1.92 -5.74 -8.66
C LEU A 69 -1.10 -6.30 -7.49
N HIS A 70 -0.80 -5.47 -6.50
CA HIS A 70 -0.07 -5.91 -5.31
C HIS A 70 -0.83 -7.01 -4.56
N GLU A 71 -2.11 -6.81 -4.25
CA GLU A 71 -2.95 -7.77 -3.53
C GLU A 71 -2.99 -9.12 -4.27
N LEU A 72 -3.10 -9.11 -5.60
CA LEU A 72 -3.03 -10.32 -6.41
C LEU A 72 -1.68 -11.03 -6.27
N THR A 73 -0.57 -10.30 -6.42
CA THR A 73 0.78 -10.90 -6.27
C THR A 73 1.02 -11.45 -4.86
N PHE A 74 0.49 -10.81 -3.82
CA PHE A 74 0.58 -11.26 -2.44
C PHE A 74 -0.20 -12.57 -2.24
N ILE A 75 -1.44 -12.65 -2.72
CA ILE A 75 -2.24 -13.88 -2.68
C ILE A 75 -1.51 -15.02 -3.41
N LEU A 76 -0.95 -14.75 -4.60
CA LEU A 76 -0.20 -15.76 -5.36
C LEU A 76 1.05 -16.22 -4.60
N ALA A 77 1.78 -15.32 -3.94
CA ALA A 77 2.90 -15.70 -3.09
C ALA A 77 2.48 -16.63 -1.94
N ILE A 78 1.34 -16.38 -1.29
CA ILE A 78 0.79 -17.27 -0.25
C ILE A 78 0.46 -18.65 -0.84
N VAL A 79 -0.22 -18.69 -1.99
CA VAL A 79 -0.60 -19.94 -2.67
C VAL A 79 0.64 -20.75 -3.04
N PHE A 80 1.67 -20.12 -3.60
CA PHE A 80 2.90 -20.82 -3.99
C PHE A 80 3.82 -21.15 -2.83
N CYS A 81 3.72 -20.46 -1.68
CA CYS A 81 4.45 -20.80 -0.46
C CYS A 81 3.67 -21.72 0.51
N TRP A 82 2.47 -22.19 0.13
CA TRP A 82 1.54 -22.86 1.04
C TRP A 82 2.10 -24.09 1.77
N LYS A 83 2.95 -24.88 1.12
CA LYS A 83 3.56 -26.10 1.70
C LYS A 83 4.72 -25.79 2.66
N ILE A 84 5.22 -24.56 2.68
CA ILE A 84 6.39 -24.13 3.47
C ILE A 84 5.88 -23.44 4.73
N MET A 85 5.54 -24.25 5.74
CA MET A 85 4.78 -23.81 6.93
C MET A 85 5.28 -22.49 7.57
N PRO A 86 6.59 -22.29 7.81
CA PRO A 86 7.06 -21.04 8.41
C PRO A 86 6.88 -19.81 7.52
N ILE A 87 7.06 -19.96 6.20
CA ILE A 87 6.91 -18.88 5.22
C ILE A 87 5.44 -18.54 5.04
N ARG A 88 4.58 -19.57 4.90
CA ARG A 88 3.13 -19.41 4.82
C ARG A 88 2.59 -18.64 6.02
N ASN A 89 2.94 -19.05 7.25
CA ASN A 89 2.43 -18.39 8.45
C ASN A 89 2.88 -16.92 8.52
N GLY A 90 4.14 -16.63 8.16
CA GLY A 90 4.64 -15.26 8.06
C GLY A 90 3.85 -14.43 7.03
N LEU A 91 3.63 -14.97 5.83
CA LEU A 91 2.87 -14.29 4.78
C LEU A 91 1.42 -14.03 5.19
N LEU A 92 0.76 -14.98 5.88
CA LEU A 92 -0.61 -14.80 6.37
C LEU A 92 -0.70 -13.68 7.42
N ILE A 93 0.28 -13.59 8.33
CA ILE A 93 0.35 -12.50 9.32
C ILE A 93 0.53 -11.16 8.61
N LEU A 94 1.50 -11.07 7.70
CA LEU A 94 1.75 -9.85 6.92
C LEU A 94 0.52 -9.44 6.10
N PHE A 95 -0.20 -10.42 5.52
CA PHE A 95 -1.40 -10.17 4.73
C PHE A 95 -2.55 -9.66 5.60
N ALA A 96 -2.75 -10.26 6.78
CA ALA A 96 -3.75 -9.79 7.73
C ALA A 96 -3.48 -8.35 8.18
N VAL A 97 -2.23 -8.01 8.47
CA VAL A 97 -1.84 -6.63 8.82
C VAL A 97 -2.06 -5.70 7.64
N HIS A 98 -1.60 -6.06 6.44
CA HIS A 98 -1.84 -5.27 5.22
C HIS A 98 -3.33 -5.01 5.01
N PHE A 99 -4.15 -6.06 5.09
CA PHE A 99 -5.59 -5.97 4.87
C PHE A 99 -6.28 -5.09 5.92
N ALA A 100 -5.89 -5.18 7.20
CA ALA A 100 -6.40 -4.28 8.23
C ALA A 100 -6.10 -2.79 7.92
N VAL A 101 -4.89 -2.49 7.48
CA VAL A 101 -4.52 -1.12 7.06
C VAL A 101 -5.28 -0.71 5.80
N ARG A 102 -5.54 -1.64 4.86
CA ARG A 102 -6.36 -1.37 3.65
C ARG A 102 -7.81 -1.04 4.01
N VAL A 103 -8.43 -1.80 4.91
CA VAL A 103 -9.78 -1.51 5.41
C VAL A 103 -9.81 -0.12 6.05
N TRP A 104 -8.84 0.21 6.91
CA TRP A 104 -8.74 1.55 7.48
C TRP A 104 -8.57 2.65 6.41
N THR A 105 -7.76 2.37 5.38
CA THR A 105 -7.53 3.29 4.25
C THR A 105 -8.82 3.60 3.50
N LEU A 106 -9.60 2.57 3.18
CA LEU A 106 -10.85 2.70 2.44
C LEU A 106 -11.95 3.35 3.29
N SER A 107 -11.99 3.08 4.59
CA SER A 107 -13.03 3.62 5.49
C SER A 107 -12.79 5.07 5.90
N TYR A 108 -11.53 5.52 6.00
CA TYR A 108 -11.20 6.87 6.46
C TYR A 108 -10.56 7.74 5.37
N PHE A 109 -9.49 7.29 4.73
CA PHE A 109 -8.69 8.15 3.87
C PHE A 109 -9.36 8.43 2.52
N ALA A 110 -9.92 7.38 1.89
CA ALA A 110 -10.60 7.49 0.61
C ALA A 110 -11.79 8.47 0.64
N PRO A 111 -12.77 8.36 1.57
CA PRO A 111 -13.88 9.29 1.60
C PRO A 111 -13.46 10.74 1.90
N ASN A 112 -12.48 10.95 2.79
CA ASN A 112 -11.99 12.30 3.11
C ASN A 112 -11.29 12.95 1.91
N ILE A 113 -10.44 12.23 1.16
CA ILE A 113 -9.82 12.76 -0.07
C ILE A 113 -10.89 13.13 -1.10
N ILE A 114 -11.89 12.27 -1.31
CA ILE A 114 -12.98 12.53 -2.26
C ILE A 114 -13.78 13.78 -1.85
N GLU A 115 -14.03 13.96 -0.56
CA GLU A 115 -14.71 15.16 -0.06
C GLU A 115 -13.87 16.42 -0.27
N PHE A 116 -12.57 16.37 0.02
CA PHE A 116 -11.65 17.48 -0.22
C PHE A 116 -11.58 17.86 -1.71
N GLN A 117 -11.62 16.86 -2.61
CA GLN A 117 -11.72 17.08 -4.06
C GLN A 117 -13.03 17.81 -4.43
N LYS A 118 -14.18 17.37 -3.91
CA LYS A 118 -15.46 18.05 -4.15
C LYS A 118 -15.48 19.49 -3.64
N ILE A 119 -14.86 19.75 -2.48
CA ILE A 119 -14.71 21.11 -1.94
C ILE A 119 -13.83 21.95 -2.88
N ALA A 120 -12.73 21.40 -3.39
CA ALA A 120 -11.85 22.07 -4.34
C ALA A 120 -12.57 22.44 -5.65
N GLU A 121 -13.50 21.60 -6.09
CA GLU A 121 -14.36 21.82 -7.26
C GLU A 121 -15.53 22.78 -6.98
N GLY A 122 -15.68 23.29 -5.75
CA GLY A 122 -16.78 24.16 -5.35
C GLY A 122 -18.12 23.44 -5.21
N LEU A 123 -18.13 22.10 -5.23
CA LEU A 123 -19.34 21.26 -5.17
C LEU A 123 -19.82 21.00 -3.74
N ASN A 124 -18.99 21.29 -2.73
CA ASN A 124 -19.28 21.09 -1.31
C ASN A 124 -18.71 22.23 -0.46
N SER A 125 -19.21 22.38 0.76
CA SER A 125 -18.67 23.25 1.80
C SER A 125 -18.60 22.49 3.11
N ALA A 126 -17.50 22.65 3.86
CA ALA A 126 -17.37 22.05 5.18
C ALA A 126 -16.56 22.97 6.10
N THR A 127 -16.76 22.79 7.41
CA THR A 127 -16.02 23.50 8.45
C THR A 127 -14.73 22.75 8.80
N ASP A 128 -13.82 23.44 9.49
CA ASP A 128 -12.63 22.84 10.12
C ASP A 128 -11.66 22.15 9.14
N LEU A 129 -11.61 22.61 7.89
CA LEU A 129 -10.79 22.00 6.83
C LEU A 129 -9.31 21.89 7.20
N VAL A 130 -8.75 22.92 7.85
CA VAL A 130 -7.37 22.92 8.34
C VAL A 130 -7.15 21.80 9.35
N LYS A 131 -8.03 21.67 10.34
CA LYS A 131 -7.95 20.62 11.37
C LYS A 131 -8.06 19.23 10.72
N ARG A 132 -9.04 19.03 9.83
CA ARG A 132 -9.27 17.76 9.15
C ARG A 132 -8.10 17.36 8.24
N ALA A 133 -7.55 18.30 7.47
CA ALA A 133 -6.37 18.07 6.64
C ALA A 133 -5.14 17.70 7.48
N ASN A 134 -4.94 18.35 8.63
CA ASN A 134 -3.86 18.02 9.56
C ASN A 134 -4.01 16.64 10.19
N VAL A 135 -5.23 16.26 10.62
CA VAL A 135 -5.49 14.91 11.13
C VAL A 135 -5.23 13.87 10.04
N TRP A 136 -5.72 14.12 8.82
CA TRP A 136 -5.46 13.25 7.67
C TRP A 136 -3.97 13.06 7.43
N LYS A 137 -3.19 14.15 7.42
CA LYS A 137 -1.73 14.13 7.24
C LYS A 137 -1.02 13.33 8.31
N THR A 138 -1.33 13.56 9.58
CA THR A 138 -0.72 12.84 10.71
C THR A 138 -1.02 11.35 10.65
N LEU A 139 -2.29 10.98 10.41
CA LEU A 139 -2.67 9.58 10.26
C LEU A 139 -2.05 8.95 9.01
N ASN A 140 -1.83 9.72 7.94
CA ASN A 140 -1.16 9.24 6.74
C ASN A 140 0.28 8.82 7.03
N TYR A 141 1.04 9.55 7.84
CA TYR A 141 2.38 9.11 8.26
C TYR A 141 2.35 7.76 8.97
N VAL A 142 1.38 7.55 9.87
CA VAL A 142 1.20 6.26 10.56
C VAL A 142 0.85 5.17 9.55
N ARG A 143 -0.12 5.42 8.67
CA ARG A 143 -0.55 4.48 7.62
C ARG A 143 0.61 4.05 6.73
N VAL A 144 1.40 5.01 6.25
CA VAL A 144 2.58 4.72 5.42
C VAL A 144 3.63 3.94 6.20
N GLY A 145 3.92 4.34 7.44
CA GLY A 145 4.84 3.62 8.31
C GLY A 145 4.45 2.13 8.49
N LEU A 146 3.16 1.86 8.66
CA LEU A 146 2.64 0.49 8.74
C LEU A 146 2.85 -0.28 7.43
N PHE A 147 2.54 0.32 6.27
CA PHE A 147 2.78 -0.35 4.98
C PHE A 147 4.26 -0.63 4.72
N ILE A 148 5.16 0.29 5.11
CA ILE A 148 6.61 0.07 5.03
C ILE A 148 7.06 -1.06 5.96
N ALA A 149 6.56 -1.11 7.20
CA ALA A 149 6.87 -2.17 8.13
C ALA A 149 6.44 -3.55 7.59
N VAL A 150 5.29 -3.64 6.92
CA VAL A 150 4.86 -4.87 6.26
C VAL A 150 5.83 -5.24 5.13
N SER A 151 6.24 -4.30 4.26
CA SER A 151 7.22 -4.59 3.20
C SER A 151 8.57 -5.06 3.74
N ILE A 152 9.06 -4.46 4.83
CA ILE A 152 10.28 -4.92 5.50
C ILE A 152 10.11 -6.36 6.01
N GLY A 153 8.91 -6.71 6.50
CA GLY A 153 8.57 -8.07 6.92
C GLY A 153 8.71 -9.14 5.82
N PHE A 154 8.65 -8.78 4.54
CA PHE A 154 8.90 -9.73 3.44
C PHE A 154 10.37 -10.15 3.35
N ILE A 155 11.31 -9.28 3.73
CA ILE A 155 12.76 -9.53 3.62
C ILE A 155 13.19 -10.81 4.35
N PRO A 156 12.91 -11.00 5.66
CA PRO A 156 13.32 -12.22 6.36
C PRO A 156 12.62 -13.48 5.83
N LEU A 157 11.39 -13.35 5.31
CA LEU A 157 10.68 -14.48 4.68
C LEU A 157 11.33 -14.88 3.35
N LEU A 158 11.68 -13.90 2.51
CA LEU A 158 12.38 -14.14 1.26
C LEU A 158 13.76 -14.75 1.51
N TRP A 159 14.53 -14.20 2.45
CA TRP A 159 15.84 -14.73 2.84
C TRP A 159 15.74 -16.20 3.31
N ARG A 160 14.76 -16.48 4.18
CA ARG A 160 14.53 -17.83 4.69
C ARG A 160 14.12 -18.80 3.58
N LEU A 161 13.31 -18.35 2.63
CA LEU A 161 12.89 -19.17 1.49
C LEU A 161 14.09 -19.54 0.60
N LEU A 162 14.93 -18.55 0.25
CA LEU A 162 16.14 -18.76 -0.55
C LEU A 162 17.13 -19.71 0.14
N SER A 163 17.19 -19.69 1.49
CA SER A 163 18.04 -20.58 2.28
C SER A 163 17.59 -22.05 2.30
N ILE A 164 16.40 -22.37 1.80
CA ILE A 164 15.89 -23.76 1.76
C ILE A 164 16.48 -24.55 0.60
N LYS A 165 16.93 -23.88 -0.47
CA LYS A 165 17.60 -24.55 -1.58
C LYS A 165 19.03 -24.92 -1.18
N PRO A 166 19.44 -26.20 -1.27
CA PRO A 166 20.86 -26.52 -1.29
C PRO A 166 21.47 -25.89 -2.56
N ASN A 167 22.62 -25.24 -2.42
CA ASN A 167 23.44 -24.76 -3.54
C ASN A 167 23.89 -25.92 -4.42
#